data_AF-J9RWT9-F1
#
_entry.id   AF-J9RWT9-F1
#
_cell.length_a   1.000
_cell.length_b   1.000
_cell.length_c   1.000
_cell.angle_alpha   90.00
_cell.angle_beta   90.00
_cell.angle_gamma   90.00
#
_symmetry.space_group_name_H-M   'P 1'
#
loop_
_entity.id
_entity.type
_entity.pdbx_description
1 polymer ?
#
loop_
_entity_poly.entity_id
_entity_poly.type
_entity_poly.pdbx_seq_one_letter_code
_entity_poly.pdbx_strand_id
1 'polypeptide(L)'
;MTGSTRSPLTPAQAAEMVADPWRVIADRLAAAYKTGSMVRGGEFVAKIIDAAEEANHHPDIDFRYGTVHLVLTTHSAHQLTEADVALANKITGIATDLGLEPAAEPVTQFNLAIDALDIPAIRPFWKAVLGYGEATEREPVDLVDPAGRLPSVWFQQMDEPRPQRSRMHVDLWVPTDELHERLQSAITAGGQLLTDEYAPAFWVLADAEGNEVCLCTWQDQNY
;
A
#
# COMPACT_ATOMS: atom_id res chain seq x y z
N MET A 1 20.79 26.35 -4.37
CA MET A 1 20.05 25.26 -3.71
C MET A 1 18.89 25.88 -2.95
N THR A 2 17.77 26.11 -3.63
CA THR A 2 16.51 26.49 -2.96
C THR A 2 15.79 25.19 -2.64
N GLY A 3 16.30 24.42 -1.69
CA GLY A 3 15.62 23.23 -1.20
C GLY A 3 14.37 23.67 -0.43
N SER A 4 13.22 23.12 -0.80
CA SER A 4 11.98 23.30 -0.03
C SER A 4 12.23 22.93 1.44
N THR A 5 11.62 23.64 2.39
CA THR A 5 11.77 23.26 3.78
C THR A 5 11.02 21.94 4.03
N ARG A 6 11.45 21.10 4.97
CA ARG A 6 10.69 19.88 5.36
C ARG A 6 9.67 20.19 6.46
N SER A 7 9.08 21.39 6.41
CA SER A 7 8.10 21.82 7.41
C SER A 7 6.83 20.97 7.29
N PRO A 8 6.30 20.43 8.41
CA PRO A 8 5.07 19.65 8.43
C PRO A 8 3.88 20.41 7.85
N LEU A 9 3.04 19.73 7.08
CA LEU A 9 1.76 20.22 6.59
C LEU A 9 0.62 19.31 7.03
N THR A 10 -0.51 19.92 7.36
CA THR A 10 -1.76 19.17 7.45
C THR A 10 -2.26 18.73 6.07
N PRO A 11 -3.08 17.67 5.97
CA PRO A 11 -3.73 17.26 4.73
C PRO A 11 -4.49 18.42 4.05
N ALA A 12 -5.19 19.26 4.82
CA ALA A 12 -5.93 20.40 4.27
C ALA A 12 -5.01 21.45 3.63
N GLN A 13 -3.91 21.81 4.31
CA GLN A 13 -2.93 22.75 3.76
C GLN A 13 -2.28 22.20 2.48
N ALA A 14 -1.89 20.92 2.48
CA ALA A 14 -1.32 20.30 1.29
C ALA A 14 -2.31 20.33 0.12
N ALA A 15 -3.58 20.01 0.36
CA ALA A 15 -4.63 20.03 -0.67
C ALA A 15 -4.84 21.43 -1.30
N GLU A 16 -4.67 22.50 -0.53
CA GLU A 16 -4.78 23.89 -1.03
C GLU A 16 -3.55 24.33 -1.85
N MET A 17 -2.38 23.73 -1.61
CA MET A 17 -1.11 24.17 -2.21
C MET A 17 -0.69 23.38 -3.45
N VAL A 18 -1.27 22.20 -3.69
CA VAL A 18 -0.92 21.36 -4.84
C VAL A 18 -1.70 21.73 -6.10
N ALA A 19 -1.03 21.68 -7.24
CA ALA A 19 -1.64 21.85 -8.54
C ALA A 19 -2.41 20.58 -8.96
N ASP A 20 -3.43 20.76 -9.80
CA ASP A 20 -4.05 19.64 -10.49
C ASP A 20 -3.00 18.84 -11.29
N PRO A 21 -3.11 17.50 -11.34
CA PRO A 21 -4.20 16.66 -10.83
C PRO A 21 -3.95 16.09 -9.42
N TRP A 22 -2.97 16.60 -8.66
CA TRP A 22 -2.62 16.02 -7.36
C TRP A 22 -3.78 16.12 -6.36
N ARG A 23 -4.00 15.03 -5.62
CA ARG A 23 -5.01 14.94 -4.57
C ARG A 23 -4.38 14.42 -3.30
N VAL A 24 -4.88 14.89 -2.17
CA VAL A 24 -4.62 14.28 -0.88
C VAL A 24 -5.49 13.05 -0.74
N ILE A 25 -4.86 11.89 -0.56
CA ILE A 25 -5.52 10.61 -0.30
C ILE A 25 -4.96 10.10 1.03
N ALA A 26 -5.83 9.99 2.04
CA ALA A 26 -5.44 9.76 3.43
C ALA A 26 -4.35 10.77 3.88
N ASP A 27 -3.12 10.30 4.05
CA ASP A 27 -1.95 11.02 4.54
C ASP A 27 -0.89 11.27 3.45
N ARG A 28 -1.24 11.09 2.17
CA ARG A 28 -0.31 11.20 1.04
C ARG A 28 -0.84 12.09 -0.07
N LEU A 29 0.06 12.60 -0.91
CA LEU A 29 -0.29 13.21 -2.19
C LEU A 29 -0.20 12.15 -3.29
N ALA A 30 -1.21 12.08 -4.13
CA ALA A 30 -1.24 11.14 -5.24
C ALA A 30 -1.70 11.80 -6.55
N ALA A 31 -1.11 11.37 -7.66
CA ALA A 31 -1.48 11.77 -9.01
C ALA A 31 -1.18 10.64 -10.00
N ALA A 32 -1.87 10.64 -11.13
CA ALA A 32 -1.60 9.73 -12.23
C ALA A 32 -1.63 10.48 -13.55
N TYR A 33 -0.73 10.11 -14.46
CA TYR A 33 -0.59 10.71 -15.79
C TYR A 33 -0.69 9.66 -16.87
N LYS A 34 -1.41 9.99 -17.95
CA LYS A 34 -1.52 9.16 -19.14
C LYS A 34 -0.35 9.45 -20.07
N THR A 35 0.51 8.45 -20.25
CA THR A 35 1.69 8.54 -21.12
C THR A 35 1.45 7.92 -22.49
N GLY A 36 0.48 7.01 -22.59
CA GLY A 36 0.05 6.35 -23.83
C GLY A 36 1.05 5.35 -24.42
N SER A 37 2.27 5.29 -23.88
CA SER A 37 3.29 4.31 -24.26
C SER A 37 4.38 4.23 -23.18
N MET A 38 5.07 3.11 -23.16
CA MET A 38 6.16 2.88 -22.21
C MET A 38 7.33 3.83 -22.48
N VAL A 39 7.63 4.17 -23.74
CA VAL A 39 8.72 5.10 -24.07
C VAL A 39 8.46 6.50 -23.49
N ARG A 40 7.27 7.07 -23.74
CA ARG A 40 6.90 8.38 -23.18
C ARG A 40 6.85 8.36 -21.64
N GLY A 41 6.41 7.24 -21.06
CA GLY A 41 6.44 7.08 -19.61
C GLY A 41 7.86 7.02 -19.04
N GLY A 42 8.79 6.36 -19.72
CA GLY A 42 10.20 6.34 -19.34
C GLY A 42 10.84 7.73 -19.41
N GLU A 43 10.53 8.51 -20.45
CA GLU A 43 10.99 9.91 -20.56
C GLU A 43 10.46 10.78 -19.42
N PHE A 44 9.19 10.60 -19.04
CA PHE A 44 8.59 11.31 -17.92
C PHE A 44 9.23 10.91 -16.59
N VAL A 45 9.37 9.61 -16.32
CA VAL A 45 9.99 9.08 -15.10
C VAL A 45 11.44 9.55 -14.98
N ALA A 46 12.23 9.56 -16.06
CA ALA A 46 13.60 10.06 -16.02
C ALA A 46 13.68 11.52 -15.56
N LYS A 47 12.80 12.38 -16.06
CA LYS A 47 12.73 13.79 -15.62
C LYS A 47 12.26 13.95 -14.18
N ILE A 48 11.33 13.10 -13.73
CA ILE A 48 10.91 13.05 -12.32
C ILE A 48 12.10 12.67 -11.43
N ILE A 49 12.90 11.67 -11.83
CA ILE A 49 14.09 11.24 -11.10
C ILE A 49 15.09 12.40 -10.98
N ASP A 50 15.41 13.10 -12.06
CA ASP A 50 16.30 14.28 -12.01
C ASP A 50 15.78 15.34 -11.02
N ALA A 51 14.46 15.59 -11.04
CA ALA A 51 13.82 16.54 -10.16
C ALA A 51 13.83 16.10 -8.68
N ALA A 52 13.66 14.81 -8.43
CA ALA A 52 13.67 14.18 -7.11
C ALA A 52 15.09 14.18 -6.50
N GLU A 53 16.10 13.84 -7.30
CA GLU A 53 17.51 13.89 -6.90
C GLU A 53 17.94 15.32 -6.54
N GLU A 54 17.56 16.32 -7.34
CA GLU A 54 17.81 17.73 -7.02
C GLU A 54 17.14 18.15 -5.70
N ALA A 55 15.94 17.64 -5.43
CA ALA A 55 15.19 17.92 -4.22
C ALA A 55 15.66 17.11 -3.00
N ASN A 56 16.44 16.04 -3.20
CA ASN A 56 16.70 15.00 -2.21
C ASN A 56 15.40 14.55 -1.51
N HIS A 57 14.38 14.30 -2.33
CA HIS A 57 13.04 13.89 -1.92
C HIS A 57 12.43 13.10 -3.06
N HIS A 58 11.94 11.90 -2.78
CA HIS A 58 11.65 10.92 -3.83
C HIS A 58 10.18 10.48 -3.77
N PRO A 59 9.48 10.42 -4.92
CA PRO A 59 8.16 9.81 -4.99
C PRO A 59 8.26 8.29 -5.06
N ASP A 60 7.21 7.61 -4.61
CA ASP A 60 6.91 6.25 -5.04
C ASP A 60 6.33 6.31 -6.46
N ILE A 61 6.87 5.49 -7.37
CA ILE A 61 6.49 5.49 -8.79
C ILE A 61 5.99 4.11 -9.21
N ASP A 62 4.72 4.01 -9.59
CA ASP A 62 4.18 2.86 -10.31
C ASP A 62 4.13 3.15 -11.81
N PHE A 63 5.06 2.55 -12.54
CA PHE A 63 5.22 2.72 -13.98
C PHE A 63 4.58 1.53 -14.74
N ARG A 64 3.48 1.83 -15.44
CA ARG A 64 2.75 0.87 -16.29
C ARG A 64 2.88 1.25 -17.76
N TYR A 65 2.41 0.35 -18.64
CA TYR A 65 2.54 0.50 -20.08
C TYR A 65 2.14 1.89 -20.61
N GLY A 66 0.99 2.43 -20.19
CA GLY A 66 0.47 3.70 -20.69
C GLY A 66 0.18 4.76 -19.62
N THR A 67 0.59 4.51 -18.38
CA THR A 67 0.30 5.37 -17.22
C THR A 67 1.44 5.36 -16.22
N VAL A 68 1.68 6.49 -15.58
CA VAL A 68 2.60 6.63 -14.45
C VAL A 68 1.79 7.14 -13.26
N HIS A 69 1.73 6.35 -12.19
CA HIS A 69 1.07 6.70 -10.93
C HIS A 69 2.14 7.07 -9.91
N LEU A 70 1.88 8.13 -9.16
CA LEU A 70 2.84 8.75 -8.27
C LEU A 70 2.21 8.96 -6.91
N VAL A 71 2.99 8.67 -5.88
CA VAL A 71 2.65 8.96 -4.49
C VAL A 71 3.81 9.72 -3.86
N LEU A 72 3.49 10.75 -3.08
CA LEU A 72 4.44 11.57 -2.33
C LEU A 72 4.04 11.63 -0.86
N THR A 73 5.00 11.33 -0.01
CA THR A 73 4.97 11.58 1.43
C THR A 73 6.41 11.70 1.93
N THR A 74 6.61 12.42 3.03
CA THR A 74 7.93 12.49 3.67
C THR A 74 8.12 11.31 4.59
N HIS A 75 8.69 10.21 4.05
CA HIS A 75 8.88 8.95 4.78
C HIS A 75 9.56 9.12 6.15
N SER A 76 10.61 9.94 6.24
CA SER A 76 11.32 10.15 7.51
C SER A 76 10.49 10.88 8.58
N ALA A 77 9.45 11.60 8.15
CA ALA A 77 8.56 12.33 9.04
C ALA A 77 7.23 11.59 9.30
N HIS A 78 6.91 10.59 8.46
CA HIS A 78 5.64 9.87 8.40
C HIS A 78 4.43 10.83 8.27
N GLN A 79 4.58 11.88 7.46
CA GLN A 79 3.54 12.89 7.22
C GLN A 79 3.88 13.74 5.99
N LEU A 80 2.89 14.50 5.51
CA LEU A 80 3.09 15.49 4.46
C LEU A 80 3.95 16.67 4.95
N THR A 81 4.81 17.15 4.07
CA THR A 81 5.61 18.37 4.27
C THR A 81 5.59 19.26 3.04
N GLU A 82 6.12 20.48 3.17
CA GLU A 82 6.34 21.38 2.03
C GLU A 82 7.22 20.76 0.93
N ALA A 83 8.05 19.76 1.23
CA ALA A 83 8.83 19.05 0.22
C ALA A 83 7.95 18.21 -0.72
N ASP A 84 6.90 17.58 -0.19
CA ASP A 84 5.93 16.80 -0.97
C ASP A 84 5.18 17.70 -1.96
N VAL A 85 4.66 18.82 -1.47
CA VAL A 85 3.94 19.81 -2.29
C VAL A 85 4.85 20.39 -3.37
N ALA A 86 6.09 20.77 -3.01
CA ALA A 86 7.03 21.36 -3.95
C ALA A 86 7.39 20.40 -5.08
N LEU A 87 7.65 19.13 -4.76
CA LEU A 87 7.96 18.12 -5.77
C LEU A 87 6.73 17.78 -6.62
N ALA A 88 5.54 17.65 -6.02
CA ALA A 88 4.29 17.44 -6.74
C ALA A 88 4.07 18.52 -7.83
N ASN A 89 4.21 19.79 -7.45
CA ASN A 89 4.05 20.92 -8.36
C ASN A 89 5.12 20.95 -9.45
N LYS A 90 6.38 20.58 -9.12
CA LYS A 90 7.45 20.45 -10.12
C LYS A 90 7.14 19.35 -11.14
N ILE A 91 6.62 18.21 -10.68
CA ILE A 91 6.19 17.11 -11.54
C ILE A 91 5.05 17.52 -12.47
N THR A 92 4.07 18.30 -11.97
CA THR A 92 3.01 18.87 -12.82
C THR A 92 3.59 19.73 -13.95
N GLY A 93 4.61 20.54 -13.66
CA GLY A 93 5.34 21.30 -14.68
C GLY A 93 6.00 20.41 -15.73
N ILE A 94 6.71 19.35 -15.30
CA ILE A 94 7.33 18.37 -16.19
C ILE A 94 6.28 17.68 -17.09
N ALA A 95 5.14 17.29 -16.53
CA ALA A 95 4.06 16.68 -17.28
C ALA A 95 3.50 17.64 -18.35
N THR A 96 3.35 18.91 -17.99
CA THR A 96 2.90 19.97 -18.90
C THR A 96 3.88 20.15 -20.07
N ASP A 97 5.19 20.22 -19.79
CA ASP A 97 6.23 20.37 -20.82
C ASP A 97 6.27 19.19 -21.80
N LEU A 98 5.91 18.00 -21.34
CA LEU A 98 5.81 16.79 -22.16
C LEU A 98 4.45 16.64 -22.86
N GLY A 99 3.48 17.54 -22.60
CA GLY A 99 2.11 17.46 -23.10
C GLY A 99 1.38 16.20 -22.61
N LEU A 100 1.57 15.84 -21.34
CA LEU A 100 0.90 14.72 -20.70
C LEU A 100 -0.38 15.19 -20.01
N GLU A 101 -1.44 14.41 -20.17
CA GLU A 101 -2.71 14.64 -19.49
C GLU A 101 -2.81 13.82 -18.21
N PRO A 102 -3.56 14.27 -17.21
CA PRO A 102 -3.95 13.43 -16.09
C PRO A 102 -4.61 12.13 -16.55
N ALA A 103 -4.39 11.04 -15.83
CA ALA A 103 -5.20 9.84 -16.01
C ALA A 103 -6.66 10.14 -15.66
N ALA A 104 -7.60 9.49 -16.34
CA ALA A 104 -9.03 9.70 -16.11
C ALA A 104 -9.50 8.99 -14.84
N GLU A 105 -8.86 7.88 -14.50
CA GLU A 105 -9.13 7.12 -13.31
C GLU A 105 -8.59 7.85 -12.07
N PRO A 106 -9.40 7.99 -11.00
CA PRO A 106 -8.93 8.60 -9.77
C PRO A 106 -7.85 7.73 -9.12
N VAL A 107 -6.87 8.39 -8.49
CA VAL A 107 -5.97 7.73 -7.54
C VAL A 107 -6.76 7.33 -6.30
N THR A 108 -6.58 6.09 -5.84
CA THR A 108 -7.32 5.54 -4.69
C THR A 108 -6.39 4.76 -3.77
N GLN A 109 -6.69 4.80 -2.48
CA GLN A 109 -6.07 3.94 -1.48
C GLN A 109 -7.11 2.96 -0.94
N PHE A 110 -6.69 1.72 -0.69
CA PHE A 110 -7.48 0.68 -0.06
C PHE A 110 -6.73 0.15 1.16
N ASN A 111 -7.44 -0.04 2.27
CA ASN A 111 -6.93 -0.67 3.48
C ASN A 111 -7.88 -1.77 3.93
N LEU A 112 -7.32 -2.83 4.51
CA LEU A 112 -8.10 -3.92 5.10
C LEU A 112 -8.27 -3.66 6.61
N ALA A 113 -9.52 -3.60 7.06
CA ALA A 113 -9.87 -3.55 8.46
C ALA A 113 -10.20 -4.96 8.96
N ILE A 114 -9.66 -5.35 10.10
CA ILE A 114 -9.98 -6.62 10.77
C ILE A 114 -10.59 -6.30 12.13
N ASP A 115 -11.86 -6.62 12.26
CA ASP A 115 -12.58 -6.46 13.52
C ASP A 115 -12.10 -7.52 14.53
N ALA A 116 -11.80 -7.12 15.77
CA ALA A 116 -11.23 -8.02 16.78
C ALA A 116 -11.67 -7.69 18.21
N LEU A 117 -11.84 -8.72 19.04
CA LEU A 117 -12.10 -8.61 20.48
C LEU A 117 -10.79 -8.50 21.28
N ASP A 118 -9.75 -9.23 20.87
CA ASP A 118 -8.42 -9.28 21.47
C ASP A 118 -7.36 -9.08 20.37
N ILE A 119 -7.11 -7.81 20.02
CA ILE A 119 -6.11 -7.42 19.01
C ILE A 119 -4.73 -8.05 19.29
N PRO A 120 -4.19 -8.02 20.53
CA PRO A 120 -2.94 -8.71 20.86
C PRO A 120 -2.92 -10.21 20.53
N ALA A 121 -4.06 -10.91 20.61
CA ALA A 121 -4.15 -12.33 20.32
C ALA A 121 -4.09 -12.65 18.81
N ILE A 122 -4.63 -11.78 17.94
CA ILE A 122 -4.70 -12.06 16.49
C ILE A 122 -3.61 -11.37 15.67
N ARG A 123 -3.09 -10.23 16.12
CA ARG A 123 -2.13 -9.43 15.33
C ARG A 123 -0.86 -10.20 14.95
N PRO A 124 -0.23 -11.01 15.82
CA PRO A 124 0.96 -11.78 15.45
C PRO A 124 0.72 -12.73 14.26
N PHE A 125 -0.46 -13.36 14.21
CA PHE A 125 -0.86 -14.22 13.09
C PHE A 125 -0.92 -13.44 11.78
N TRP A 126 -1.63 -12.32 11.75
CA TRP A 126 -1.80 -11.48 10.56
C TRP A 126 -0.46 -10.92 10.06
N LYS A 127 0.40 -10.50 10.98
CA LYS A 127 1.77 -10.10 10.66
C LYS A 127 2.55 -11.22 9.99
N ALA A 128 2.51 -12.41 10.56
CA ALA A 128 3.25 -13.56 10.06
C ALA A 128 2.73 -14.05 8.71
N VAL A 129 1.40 -14.20 8.53
CA VAL A 129 0.80 -14.72 7.30
C VAL A 129 0.94 -13.74 6.13
N LEU A 130 0.82 -12.42 6.38
CA LEU A 130 1.01 -11.39 5.36
C LEU A 130 2.50 -11.11 5.11
N GLY A 131 3.38 -11.43 6.06
CA GLY A 131 4.82 -11.12 5.98
C GLY A 131 5.06 -9.62 6.17
N TYR A 132 4.22 -8.99 6.98
CA TYR A 132 4.18 -7.56 7.18
C TYR A 132 5.09 -7.10 8.33
N GLY A 133 5.45 -5.82 8.31
CA GLY A 133 6.06 -5.12 9.43
C GLY A 133 5.00 -4.49 10.34
N GLU A 134 5.39 -4.14 11.57
CA GLU A 134 4.58 -3.21 12.38
C GLU A 134 4.66 -1.82 11.74
N ALA A 135 3.53 -1.13 11.70
CA ALA A 135 3.52 0.28 11.38
C ALA A 135 4.22 1.08 12.49
N THR A 136 4.69 2.29 12.16
CA THR A 136 5.20 3.21 13.19
C THR A 136 4.05 3.81 13.99
N GLU A 137 4.28 4.28 15.23
CA GLU A 137 3.23 4.89 16.08
C GLU A 137 2.51 6.09 15.45
N ARG A 138 3.00 6.62 14.33
CA ARG A 138 2.44 7.76 13.60
C ARG A 138 1.50 7.36 12.47
N GLU A 139 1.43 6.08 12.13
CA GLU A 139 0.59 5.60 11.04
C GLU A 139 -0.78 5.20 11.58
N PRO A 140 -1.87 5.49 10.85
CA PRO A 140 -3.23 5.14 11.25
C PRO A 140 -3.56 3.65 11.05
N VAL A 141 -2.55 2.81 10.86
CA VAL A 141 -2.63 1.39 10.53
C VAL A 141 -1.72 0.59 11.45
N ASP A 142 -1.95 -0.71 11.57
CA ASP A 142 -1.19 -1.56 12.50
C ASP A 142 -0.07 -2.33 11.79
N LEU A 143 -0.33 -2.81 10.57
CA LEU A 143 0.60 -3.62 9.80
C LEU A 143 0.76 -3.07 8.38
N VAL A 144 2.00 -3.05 7.91
CA VAL A 144 2.37 -2.54 6.58
C VAL A 144 3.21 -3.53 5.80
N ASP A 145 2.96 -3.59 4.49
CA ASP A 145 3.84 -4.29 3.55
C ASP A 145 5.21 -3.60 3.56
N PRO A 146 6.31 -4.32 3.89
CA PRO A 146 7.65 -3.75 3.87
C PRO A 146 8.05 -3.21 2.49
N ALA A 147 7.45 -3.71 1.41
CA ALA A 147 7.68 -3.22 0.06
C ALA A 147 6.75 -2.04 -0.33
N GLY A 148 5.76 -1.70 0.50
CA GLY A 148 4.81 -0.61 0.26
C GLY A 148 3.87 -0.83 -0.93
N ARG A 149 3.67 -2.09 -1.36
CA ARG A 149 2.89 -2.43 -2.57
C ARG A 149 1.49 -2.90 -2.26
N LEU A 150 1.35 -3.67 -1.18
CA LEU A 150 0.08 -4.25 -0.78
C LEU A 150 -0.67 -3.36 0.23
N PRO A 151 -2.00 -3.49 0.33
CA PRO A 151 -2.80 -2.72 1.28
C PRO A 151 -2.33 -2.89 2.72
N SER A 152 -2.26 -1.79 3.48
CA SER A 152 -2.05 -1.86 4.93
C SER A 152 -3.25 -2.48 5.64
N VAL A 153 -2.98 -3.11 6.78
CA VAL A 153 -3.99 -3.72 7.65
C VAL A 153 -4.08 -2.94 8.96
N TRP A 154 -5.30 -2.75 9.44
CA TRP A 154 -5.56 -2.18 10.76
C TRP A 154 -6.63 -2.99 11.49
N PHE A 155 -6.58 -2.97 12.82
CA PHE A 155 -7.48 -3.72 13.67
C PHE A 155 -8.49 -2.80 14.35
N GLN A 156 -9.77 -3.11 14.17
CA GLN A 156 -10.86 -2.37 14.79
C GLN A 156 -11.29 -3.10 16.06
N GLN A 157 -11.05 -2.47 17.21
CA GLN A 157 -11.52 -3.00 18.49
C GLN A 157 -13.05 -3.11 18.50
N MET A 158 -13.52 -4.27 18.95
CA MET A 158 -14.93 -4.58 19.20
C MET A 158 -15.19 -4.83 20.69
N ASP A 159 -16.40 -4.51 21.15
CA ASP A 159 -16.86 -4.81 22.51
C ASP A 159 -17.71 -6.10 22.58
N GLU A 160 -18.28 -6.53 21.45
CA GLU A 160 -19.15 -7.70 21.34
C GLU A 160 -18.83 -8.54 20.10
N PRO A 161 -18.92 -9.88 20.16
CA PRO A 161 -18.61 -10.75 19.03
C PRO A 161 -19.61 -10.59 17.87
N ARG A 162 -19.14 -10.78 16.63
CA ARG A 162 -20.01 -11.07 15.48
C ARG A 162 -20.19 -12.58 15.37
N PRO A 163 -21.37 -13.15 15.69
CA PRO A 163 -21.52 -14.59 15.86
C PRO A 163 -21.57 -15.39 14.55
N GLN A 164 -21.72 -14.72 13.40
CA GLN A 164 -21.68 -15.37 12.10
C GLN A 164 -20.27 -15.30 11.53
N ARG A 165 -19.85 -16.36 10.85
CA ARG A 165 -18.61 -16.38 10.06
C ARG A 165 -18.60 -15.20 9.08
N SER A 166 -17.43 -14.57 8.93
CA SER A 166 -17.21 -13.55 7.90
C SER A 166 -17.56 -14.12 6.51
N ARG A 167 -18.31 -13.36 5.71
CA ARG A 167 -18.71 -13.77 4.35
C ARG A 167 -17.71 -13.34 3.28
N MET A 168 -16.57 -12.79 3.71
CA MET A 168 -15.43 -12.48 2.87
C MET A 168 -14.23 -13.31 3.35
N HIS A 169 -13.34 -13.67 2.43
CA HIS A 169 -12.01 -14.18 2.75
C HIS A 169 -10.96 -13.33 2.03
N VAL A 170 -9.72 -13.43 2.50
CA VAL A 170 -8.56 -12.81 1.87
C VAL A 170 -7.75 -13.91 1.20
N ASP A 171 -7.50 -13.78 -0.10
CA ASP A 171 -6.61 -14.69 -0.83
C ASP A 171 -5.22 -14.05 -0.97
N LEU A 172 -4.25 -14.59 -0.26
CA LEU A 172 -2.85 -14.18 -0.36
C LEU A 172 -2.10 -15.15 -1.25
N TRP A 173 -1.67 -14.67 -2.41
CA TRP A 173 -0.89 -15.44 -3.36
C TRP A 173 0.59 -15.35 -3.04
N VAL A 174 1.22 -16.49 -2.79
CA VAL A 174 2.63 -16.58 -2.41
C VAL A 174 3.42 -17.44 -3.40
N PRO A 175 4.74 -17.18 -3.54
CA PRO A 175 5.63 -18.11 -4.23
C PRO A 175 5.56 -19.51 -3.61
N THR A 176 5.62 -20.54 -4.45
CA THR A 176 5.48 -21.94 -4.00
C THR A 176 6.58 -22.36 -3.02
N ASP A 177 7.77 -21.77 -3.14
CA ASP A 177 8.93 -21.99 -2.28
C ASP A 177 8.84 -21.25 -0.93
N GLU A 178 8.05 -20.18 -0.83
CA GLU A 178 7.79 -19.47 0.43
C GLU A 178 6.60 -20.05 1.22
N LEU A 179 5.72 -20.80 0.56
CA LEU A 179 4.45 -21.25 1.13
C LEU A 179 4.62 -21.94 2.49
N HIS A 180 5.47 -22.96 2.58
CA HIS A 180 5.58 -23.78 3.80
C HIS A 180 6.15 -22.97 4.96
N GLU A 181 7.14 -22.11 4.72
CA GLU A 181 7.68 -21.21 5.74
C GLU A 181 6.60 -20.22 6.21
N ARG A 182 5.81 -19.68 5.28
CA ARG A 182 4.72 -18.76 5.59
C ARG A 182 3.64 -19.42 6.44
N LEU A 183 3.23 -20.62 6.05
CA LEU A 183 2.27 -21.45 6.77
C LEU A 183 2.74 -21.74 8.20
N GLN A 184 3.99 -22.20 8.36
CA GLN A 184 4.55 -22.51 9.68
C GLN A 184 4.70 -21.27 10.56
N SER A 185 5.08 -20.13 9.98
CA SER A 185 5.18 -18.87 10.71
C SER A 185 3.81 -18.42 11.23
N ALA A 186 2.76 -18.53 10.42
CA ALA A 186 1.40 -18.21 10.81
C ALA A 186 0.88 -19.13 11.94
N ILE A 187 1.12 -20.44 11.85
CA ILE A 187 0.76 -21.41 12.90
C ILE A 187 1.51 -21.13 14.20
N THR A 188 2.83 -20.88 14.11
CA THR A 188 3.66 -20.54 15.27
C THR A 188 3.20 -19.26 15.95
N ALA A 189 2.65 -18.32 15.19
CA ALA A 189 2.08 -17.07 15.68
C ALA A 189 0.65 -17.20 16.25
N GLY A 190 0.17 -18.43 16.48
CA GLY A 190 -1.15 -18.71 17.08
C GLY A 190 -2.27 -18.99 16.08
N GLY A 191 -1.96 -19.02 14.78
CA GLY A 191 -2.93 -19.39 13.74
C GLY A 191 -3.26 -20.88 13.73
N GLN A 192 -4.43 -21.19 13.18
CA GLN A 192 -4.88 -22.56 12.96
C GLN A 192 -4.99 -22.85 11.46
N LEU A 193 -4.43 -23.98 11.00
CA LEU A 193 -4.77 -24.53 9.70
C LEU A 193 -6.17 -25.15 9.78
N LEU A 194 -7.12 -24.59 9.05
CA LEU A 194 -8.50 -25.09 9.00
C LEU A 194 -8.65 -26.23 7.99
N THR A 195 -8.07 -26.09 6.80
CA THR A 195 -8.06 -27.15 5.78
C THR A 195 -6.90 -26.99 4.79
N ASP A 196 -6.35 -28.12 4.37
CA ASP A 196 -5.38 -28.29 3.28
C ASP A 196 -5.92 -29.20 2.17
N GLU A 197 -7.24 -29.49 2.18
CA GLU A 197 -7.91 -30.37 1.20
C GLU A 197 -7.67 -29.92 -0.26
N TYR A 198 -7.44 -28.62 -0.46
CA TYR A 198 -7.23 -28.00 -1.77
C TYR A 198 -5.77 -27.80 -2.14
N ALA A 199 -4.84 -28.30 -1.33
CA ALA A 199 -3.42 -28.29 -1.69
C ALA A 199 -3.19 -29.06 -3.02
N PRO A 200 -2.31 -28.57 -3.91
CA PRO A 200 -1.39 -27.45 -3.72
C PRO A 200 -1.97 -26.07 -4.10
N ALA A 201 -3.24 -25.98 -4.49
CA ALA A 201 -3.84 -24.72 -4.93
C ALA A 201 -3.95 -23.71 -3.79
N PHE A 202 -4.48 -24.10 -2.65
CA PHE A 202 -4.51 -23.23 -1.46
C PHE A 202 -4.72 -23.98 -0.13
N TRP A 203 -4.40 -23.28 0.96
CA TRP A 203 -4.60 -23.68 2.36
C TRP A 203 -5.41 -22.60 3.06
N VAL A 204 -6.37 -22.99 3.89
CA VAL A 204 -7.18 -22.04 4.66
C VAL A 204 -6.68 -22.00 6.09
N LEU A 205 -6.29 -20.81 6.55
CA LEU A 205 -5.91 -20.56 7.93
C LEU A 205 -6.92 -19.64 8.62
N ALA A 206 -6.94 -19.68 9.94
CA ALA A 206 -7.64 -18.71 10.77
C ALA A 206 -6.77 -18.18 11.90
N ASP A 207 -7.04 -16.94 12.31
CA ASP A 207 -6.54 -16.38 13.56
C ASP A 207 -7.28 -16.95 14.79
N ALA A 208 -6.90 -16.50 15.99
CA ALA A 208 -7.48 -16.96 17.25
C ALA A 208 -8.98 -16.62 17.43
N GLU A 209 -9.53 -15.71 16.62
CA GLU A 209 -10.95 -15.32 16.62
C GLU A 209 -11.74 -15.94 15.45
N GLY A 210 -11.07 -16.70 14.59
CA GLY A 210 -11.69 -17.37 13.45
C GLY A 210 -11.77 -16.52 12.18
N ASN A 211 -11.05 -15.39 12.09
CA ASN A 211 -10.94 -14.67 10.82
C ASN A 211 -10.04 -15.44 9.86
N GLU A 212 -10.53 -15.67 8.63
CA GLU A 212 -9.90 -16.58 7.68
C GLU A 212 -9.08 -15.88 6.59
N VAL A 213 -8.00 -16.55 6.18
CA VAL A 213 -7.14 -16.18 5.04
C VAL A 213 -6.71 -17.43 4.29
N CYS A 214 -6.71 -17.36 2.97
CA CYS A 214 -6.18 -18.41 2.11
C CYS A 214 -4.73 -18.08 1.74
N LEU A 215 -3.82 -19.04 1.91
CA LEU A 215 -2.51 -19.01 1.26
C LEU A 215 -2.61 -19.76 -0.06
N CYS A 216 -2.51 -19.03 -1.17
CA CYS A 216 -2.74 -19.53 -2.52
C CYS A 216 -1.43 -19.66 -3.30
N THR A 217 -1.35 -20.68 -4.16
CA THR A 217 -0.32 -20.79 -5.19
C THR A 217 -0.95 -20.87 -6.58
N TRP A 218 -0.13 -20.69 -7.61
CA TRP A 218 -0.57 -20.88 -9.00
C TRP A 218 -0.88 -22.35 -9.36
N GLN A 219 -0.49 -23.32 -8.53
CA GLN A 219 -0.54 -24.74 -8.86
C GLN A 219 -1.97 -25.29 -8.80
N ASP A 220 -2.29 -26.20 -9.71
CA ASP A 220 -3.56 -26.95 -9.79
C ASP A 220 -4.83 -26.08 -9.66
N GLN A 221 -4.74 -24.83 -10.12
CA GLN A 221 -5.87 -23.93 -10.28
C GLN A 221 -6.73 -24.44 -11.45
N ASN A 222 -7.86 -25.09 -11.15
CA ASN A 222 -8.87 -25.39 -12.15
C ASN A 222 -9.58 -24.10 -12.56
N TYR A 223 -9.02 -23.34 -13.51
CA TYR A 223 -9.69 -22.21 -14.16
C TYR A 223 -10.59 -22.68 -15.32
#